data_AF-W2CD44-F1
#
_entry.id   AF-W2CD44-F1
#
_cell.length_a   1.000
_cell.length_b   1.000
_cell.length_c   1.000
_cell.angle_alpha   90.00
_cell.angle_beta   90.00
_cell.angle_gamma   90.00
#
_symmetry.space_group_name_H-M   'P 1'
#
loop_
_entity.id
_entity.type
_entity.pdbx_description
1 polymer ?
#
loop_
_entity_poly.entity_id
_entity_poly.type
_entity_poly.pdbx_seq_one_letter_code
_entity_poly.pdbx_strand_id
1 'polypeptide(L)'
;MEREKKRLVKRFHTLLGKAGIDDDGKRTILSAYGVESSLDLDCRGLMEVCDRLTTLTTPGLADADRWRKRVMAAIFSYCREMKREVTVDEVKAIACRAAGTKSFNRIPVDRLRSLYNAFKQRTKDLQTVDRITVDELGKQPGAMMYFVYTPETSDNHKQINA
;
A
#
# COMPACT_ATOMS: atom_id res chain seq x y z
N MET A 1 -15.91 -8.25 23.16
CA MET A 1 -17.08 -8.24 22.26
C MET A 1 -17.95 -7.01 22.48
N GLU A 2 -18.65 -6.87 23.62
CA GLU A 2 -19.65 -5.79 23.81
C GLU A 2 -19.10 -4.35 23.76
N ARG A 3 -17.89 -4.13 24.30
CA ARG A 3 -17.22 -2.81 24.25
C ARG A 3 -16.86 -2.40 22.81
N GLU A 4 -16.51 -3.37 21.98
CA GLU A 4 -16.13 -3.16 20.59
C GLU A 4 -17.35 -2.82 19.73
N LYS A 5 -18.44 -3.58 19.90
CA LYS A 5 -19.74 -3.29 19.27
C LYS A 5 -20.21 -1.87 19.59
N LYS A 6 -20.20 -1.47 20.87
CA LYS A 6 -20.56 -0.11 21.31
C LYS A 6 -19.68 0.98 20.68
N ARG A 7 -18.38 0.72 20.52
CA ARG A 7 -17.45 1.65 19.85
C ARG A 7 -17.77 1.79 18.36
N LEU A 8 -18.13 0.69 17.68
CA LEU A 8 -18.50 0.70 16.27
C LEU A 8 -19.83 1.41 16.03
N VAL A 9 -20.84 1.20 16.88
CA VAL A 9 -22.12 1.94 16.80
C VAL A 9 -21.90 3.45 16.96
N LYS A 10 -21.06 3.87 17.92
CA LYS A 10 -20.68 5.30 18.05
C LYS A 10 -20.01 5.84 16.80
N ARG A 11 -19.08 5.07 16.20
CA ARG A 11 -18.41 5.46 14.95
C ARG A 11 -19.41 5.60 13.80
N PHE A 12 -20.36 4.68 13.68
CA PHE A 12 -21.41 4.71 12.67
C PHE A 12 -22.22 6.01 12.72
N HIS A 13 -22.74 6.39 13.90
CA HIS A 13 -23.49 7.65 14.05
C HIS A 13 -22.66 8.90 13.76
N THR A 14 -21.39 8.92 14.20
CA THR A 14 -20.48 10.03 13.86
C THR A 14 -20.26 10.14 12.35
N LEU A 15 -20.16 9.01 11.64
CA LEU A 15 -19.98 9.01 10.19
C LEU A 15 -21.25 9.45 9.45
N LEU A 16 -22.44 9.03 9.89
CA LEU A 16 -23.70 9.53 9.35
C LEU A 16 -23.82 11.05 9.48
N GLY A 17 -23.50 11.58 10.66
CA GLY A 17 -23.51 13.03 10.90
C GLY A 17 -22.49 13.79 10.04
N LYS A 18 -21.31 13.23 9.82
CA LYS A 18 -20.30 13.81 8.90
C LYS A 18 -20.70 13.72 7.43
N ALA A 19 -21.47 12.69 7.05
CA ALA A 19 -21.96 12.48 5.69
C ALA A 19 -23.16 13.36 5.36
N GLY A 20 -23.78 14.01 6.35
CA GLY A 20 -25.05 14.71 6.18
C GLY A 20 -26.21 13.76 5.88
N ILE A 21 -26.10 12.48 6.23
CA ILE A 21 -27.15 11.49 6.03
C ILE A 21 -28.19 11.67 7.13
N ASP A 22 -29.42 11.93 6.71
CA ASP A 22 -30.59 12.07 7.57
C ASP A 22 -31.15 10.71 8.00
N ASP A 23 -32.21 10.73 8.81
CA ASP A 23 -32.82 9.51 9.35
C ASP A 23 -33.44 8.61 8.26
N ASP A 24 -33.85 9.18 7.13
CA ASP A 24 -34.38 8.42 5.99
C ASP A 24 -33.26 7.69 5.23
N GLY A 25 -32.14 8.37 4.97
CA GLY A 25 -30.94 7.76 4.42
C GLY A 25 -30.33 6.71 5.35
N LYS A 26 -30.40 6.92 6.68
CA LYS A 26 -30.01 5.91 7.67
C LYS A 26 -30.86 4.65 7.55
N ARG A 27 -32.18 4.77 7.43
CA ARG A 27 -33.10 3.62 7.25
C ARG A 27 -32.80 2.89 5.95
N THR A 28 -32.53 3.62 4.88
CA THR A 28 -32.14 3.03 3.59
C THR A 28 -30.86 2.20 3.70
N ILE A 29 -29.84 2.72 4.40
CA ILE A 29 -28.60 1.99 4.63
C ILE A 29 -28.84 0.74 5.47
N LEU A 30 -29.59 0.83 6.56
CA LEU A 30 -29.87 -0.31 7.44
C LEU A 30 -30.73 -1.39 6.75
N SER A 31 -31.68 -0.97 5.91
CA SER A 31 -32.51 -1.87 5.10
C SER A 31 -31.68 -2.71 4.11
N ALA A 32 -30.60 -2.16 3.56
CA ALA A 32 -29.68 -2.91 2.69
C ALA A 32 -28.98 -4.08 3.42
N TYR A 33 -28.93 -4.04 4.75
CA TYR A 33 -28.41 -5.12 5.60
C TYR A 33 -29.55 -5.93 6.25
N GLY A 34 -30.81 -5.68 5.89
CA GLY A 34 -31.98 -6.38 6.41
C GLY A 34 -32.30 -6.06 7.87
N VAL A 35 -31.85 -4.92 8.39
CA VAL A 35 -32.02 -4.53 9.80
C VAL A 35 -32.71 -3.17 9.93
N GLU A 36 -33.39 -2.96 11.05
CA GLU A 36 -34.05 -1.68 11.36
C GLU A 36 -33.20 -0.79 12.28
N SER A 37 -32.36 -1.40 13.12
CA SER A 37 -31.49 -0.70 14.04
C SER A 37 -30.01 -1.01 13.81
N SER A 38 -29.16 0.00 14.02
CA SER A 38 -27.70 -0.16 14.07
C SER A 38 -27.23 -1.04 15.24
N LEU A 39 -28.10 -1.32 16.22
CA LEU A 39 -27.83 -2.26 17.30
C LEU A 39 -28.02 -3.72 16.87
N ASP A 40 -28.78 -3.97 15.80
CA ASP A 40 -29.06 -5.32 15.29
C ASP A 40 -27.91 -5.85 14.42
N LEU A 41 -27.06 -4.94 13.93
CA LEU A 41 -25.83 -5.30 13.24
C LEU A 41 -24.82 -5.98 14.18
N ASP A 42 -24.16 -7.01 13.67
CA ASP A 42 -23.02 -7.62 14.32
C ASP A 42 -21.75 -6.77 14.11
N CYS A 43 -20.65 -7.14 14.78
CA CYS A 43 -19.39 -6.38 14.67
C CYS A 43 -18.86 -6.32 13.23
N ARG A 44 -19.08 -7.37 12.43
CA ARG A 44 -18.60 -7.43 11.04
C ARG A 44 -19.40 -6.48 10.15
N GLY A 45 -20.73 -6.55 10.20
CA GLY A 45 -21.62 -5.65 9.46
C GLY A 45 -21.42 -4.18 9.84
N LEU A 46 -21.26 -3.88 11.14
CA LEU A 46 -20.94 -2.52 11.58
C LEU A 46 -19.60 -2.02 11.04
N MET A 47 -18.58 -2.88 10.98
CA MET A 47 -17.27 -2.52 10.46
C MET A 47 -17.33 -2.22 8.97
N GLU A 48 -18.02 -3.07 8.21
CA GLU A 48 -18.22 -2.89 6.76
C GLU A 48 -18.97 -1.59 6.44
N VAL A 49 -20.09 -1.34 7.12
CA VAL A 49 -20.88 -0.12 6.93
C VAL A 49 -20.07 1.12 7.28
N CYS A 50 -19.32 1.09 8.40
CA CYS A 50 -18.45 2.19 8.78
C CYS A 50 -17.37 2.47 7.74
N ASP A 51 -16.80 1.44 7.12
CA ASP A 51 -15.76 1.63 6.10
C ASP A 51 -16.36 2.17 4.79
N ARG A 52 -17.52 1.66 4.34
CA ARG A 52 -18.24 2.24 3.19
C ARG A 52 -18.62 3.70 3.42
N LEU A 53 -19.15 4.03 4.59
CA LEU A 53 -19.46 5.41 4.96
C LEU A 53 -18.20 6.28 5.00
N THR A 54 -17.09 5.78 5.53
CA THR A 54 -15.81 6.53 5.55
C THR A 54 -15.35 6.87 4.13
N THR A 55 -15.51 5.95 3.17
CA THR A 55 -15.20 6.20 1.75
C THR A 55 -16.08 7.30 1.15
N LEU A 56 -17.38 7.27 1.44
CA LEU A 56 -18.36 8.25 0.91
C LEU A 56 -18.17 9.65 1.53
N THR A 57 -17.92 9.71 2.84
CA THR A 57 -17.83 10.97 3.59
C THR A 57 -16.46 11.63 3.48
N THR A 58 -15.41 10.89 3.12
CA THR A 58 -14.07 11.45 3.01
C THR A 58 -13.35 10.91 1.77
N PRO A 59 -13.72 11.38 0.56
CA PRO A 59 -13.06 10.97 -0.68
C PRO A 59 -11.54 11.20 -0.63
N GLY A 60 -11.09 12.24 0.06
CA GLY A 60 -9.66 12.51 0.29
C GLY A 60 -8.92 11.42 1.08
N LEU A 61 -9.60 10.67 1.97
CA LEU A 61 -8.98 9.56 2.70
C LEU A 61 -8.84 8.30 1.83
N ALA A 62 -9.85 7.99 1.01
CA ALA A 62 -9.78 6.89 0.05
C ALA A 62 -8.69 7.14 -1.01
N ASP A 63 -8.60 8.38 -1.49
CA ASP A 63 -7.52 8.82 -2.36
C ASP A 63 -6.15 8.70 -1.70
N ALA A 64 -6.03 9.14 -0.44
CA ALA A 64 -4.79 9.01 0.30
C ALA A 64 -4.37 7.55 0.50
N ASP A 65 -5.31 6.65 0.81
CA ASP A 65 -5.03 5.22 0.94
C ASP A 65 -4.56 4.59 -0.39
N ARG A 66 -5.22 4.95 -1.50
CA ARG A 66 -4.77 4.53 -2.84
C ARG A 66 -3.34 4.97 -3.11
N TRP A 67 -3.00 6.23 -2.81
CA TRP A 67 -1.65 6.74 -2.99
C TRP A 67 -0.63 6.11 -2.05
N ARG A 68 -1.00 5.80 -0.81
CA ARG A 68 -0.15 5.06 0.14
C ARG A 68 0.24 3.69 -0.40
N LYS A 69 -0.73 2.92 -0.90
CA LYS A 69 -0.49 1.61 -1.53
C LYS A 69 0.44 1.73 -2.74
N ARG A 70 0.23 2.74 -3.59
CA ARG A 70 1.09 3.02 -4.75
C ARG A 70 2.53 3.36 -4.36
N VAL A 71 2.73 4.19 -3.34
CA VAL A 71 4.06 4.54 -2.85
C VAL A 71 4.76 3.33 -2.27
N MET A 72 4.08 2.50 -1.48
CA MET A 72 4.66 1.26 -0.97
C MET A 72 5.12 0.35 -2.12
N ALA A 73 4.27 0.12 -3.13
CA ALA A 73 4.63 -0.69 -4.29
C ALA A 73 5.85 -0.13 -5.05
N ALA A 74 5.93 1.20 -5.24
CA ALA A 74 7.07 1.83 -5.90
C ALA A 74 8.37 1.67 -5.10
N ILE A 75 8.32 1.80 -3.77
CA ILE A 75 9.49 1.61 -2.90
C ILE A 75 9.92 0.14 -2.90
N PHE A 76 8.98 -0.81 -2.83
CA PHE A 76 9.28 -2.23 -2.96
C PHE A 76 10.00 -2.55 -4.26
N SER A 77 9.50 -2.02 -5.39
CA SER A 77 10.14 -2.18 -6.69
C SER A 77 11.56 -1.60 -6.70
N TYR A 78 11.76 -0.41 -6.13
CA TYR A 78 13.07 0.21 -6.01
C TYR A 78 14.04 -0.64 -5.16
N CYS A 79 13.61 -1.14 -4.00
CA CYS A 79 14.44 -2.00 -3.16
C CYS A 79 14.79 -3.32 -3.85
N ARG A 80 13.86 -3.90 -4.62
CA ARG A 80 14.10 -5.11 -5.42
C ARG A 80 15.16 -4.89 -6.50
N GLU A 81 15.13 -3.76 -7.21
CA GLU A 81 16.20 -3.44 -8.18
C GLU A 81 17.56 -3.28 -7.49
N MET A 82 17.58 -2.68 -6.30
CA MET A 82 18.77 -2.59 -5.45
C MET A 82 19.19 -3.93 -4.79
N LYS A 83 18.58 -5.05 -5.19
CA LYS A 83 18.83 -6.41 -4.65
C LYS A 83 18.73 -6.48 -3.12
N ARG A 84 17.86 -5.65 -2.54
CA ARG A 84 17.64 -5.58 -1.09
C ARG A 84 16.24 -6.08 -0.76
N GLU A 85 16.18 -7.14 0.03
CA GLU A 85 14.93 -7.58 0.65
C GLU A 85 14.54 -6.62 1.78
N VAL A 86 13.27 -6.24 1.81
CA VAL A 86 12.74 -5.29 2.79
C VAL A 86 11.37 -5.72 3.28
N THR A 87 11.13 -5.47 4.56
CA THR A 87 9.82 -5.66 5.19
C THR A 87 8.89 -4.47 4.94
N VAL A 88 7.60 -4.65 5.19
CA VAL A 88 6.60 -3.57 5.09
C VAL A 88 6.93 -2.39 6.01
N ASP A 89 7.46 -2.65 7.20
CA ASP A 89 7.77 -1.58 8.16
C ASP A 89 9.03 -0.80 7.77
N GLU A 90 10.03 -1.46 7.18
CA GLU A 90 11.16 -0.76 6.58
C GLU A 90 10.73 0.12 5.40
N VAL A 91 9.82 -0.35 4.55
CA VAL A 91 9.27 0.45 3.44
C VAL A 91 8.53 1.68 3.96
N LYS A 92 7.71 1.53 5.00
CA LYS A 92 7.06 2.68 5.68
C LYS A 92 8.10 3.63 6.26
N ALA A 93 9.16 3.12 6.88
CA ALA A 93 10.24 3.93 7.43
C ALA A 93 11.02 4.70 6.34
N ILE A 94 11.25 4.09 5.18
CA ILE A 94 11.85 4.76 4.00
C ILE A 94 10.93 5.89 3.53
N ALA A 95 9.63 5.62 3.36
CA ALA A 95 8.66 6.64 2.96
C ALA A 95 8.60 7.81 3.96
N CYS A 96 8.58 7.52 5.26
CA CYS A 96 8.60 8.51 6.34
C CYS A 96 9.86 9.38 6.28
N ARG A 97 11.04 8.79 6.10
CA ARG A 97 12.31 9.51 5.96
C ARG A 97 12.32 10.41 4.72
N ALA A 98 11.86 9.90 3.58
CA ALA A 98 11.78 10.68 2.34
C ALA A 98 10.73 11.81 2.42
N ALA A 99 9.69 11.64 3.23
CA ALA A 99 8.65 12.65 3.45
C ALA A 99 8.98 13.66 4.55
N GLY A 100 9.95 13.38 5.43
CA GLY A 100 10.23 14.19 6.62
C GLY A 100 9.17 14.04 7.73
N THR A 101 8.42 12.93 7.75
CA THR A 101 7.32 12.71 8.71
C THR A 101 7.58 11.52 9.63
N LYS A 102 7.10 11.56 10.88
CA LYS A 102 7.25 10.45 11.83
C LYS A 102 6.31 9.25 11.58
N SER A 103 5.21 9.47 10.85
CA SER A 103 4.18 8.44 10.64
C SER A 103 3.69 8.46 9.20
N PHE A 104 3.61 7.27 8.60
CA PHE A 104 3.22 7.09 7.20
C PHE A 104 1.80 7.59 6.91
N ASN A 105 0.89 7.44 7.88
CA ASN A 105 -0.49 7.90 7.75
C ASN A 105 -0.62 9.42 7.73
N ARG A 106 0.41 10.16 8.19
CA ARG A 106 0.42 11.63 8.22
C ARG A 106 0.97 12.27 6.94
N ILE A 107 1.46 11.48 5.98
CA ILE A 107 1.97 12.00 4.73
C ILE A 107 0.79 12.52 3.88
N PRO A 108 0.79 13.80 3.46
CA PRO A 108 -0.25 14.36 2.62
C PRO A 108 -0.21 13.78 1.21
N VAL A 109 -1.36 13.78 0.52
CA VAL A 109 -1.53 13.14 -0.80
C VAL A 109 -0.56 13.69 -1.84
N ASP A 110 -0.36 15.00 -1.89
CA ASP A 110 0.57 15.63 -2.84
C ASP A 110 2.01 15.14 -2.63
N ARG A 111 2.40 14.95 -1.36
CA ARG A 111 3.71 14.39 -1.03
C ARG A 111 3.81 12.91 -1.42
N LEU A 112 2.74 12.13 -1.24
CA LEU A 112 2.70 10.74 -1.72
C LEU A 112 2.87 10.67 -3.25
N ARG A 113 2.23 11.57 -4.01
CA ARG A 113 2.39 11.66 -5.48
C ARG A 113 3.84 11.98 -5.87
N SER A 114 4.44 12.96 -5.20
CA SER A 114 5.85 13.33 -5.41
C SER A 114 6.79 12.16 -5.12
N LEU A 115 6.59 11.45 -4.00
CA LEU A 115 7.39 10.27 -3.64
C LEU A 115 7.23 9.15 -4.68
N TYR A 116 6.00 8.85 -5.10
CA TYR A 116 5.75 7.83 -6.12
C TYR A 116 6.55 8.11 -7.40
N ASN A 117 6.49 9.35 -7.91
CA ASN A 117 7.22 9.74 -9.12
C ASN A 117 8.74 9.67 -8.92
N ALA A 118 9.24 10.13 -7.77
CA ALA A 118 10.66 10.09 -7.45
C ALA A 118 11.22 8.65 -7.40
N PHE A 119 10.53 7.74 -6.71
CA PHE A 119 10.96 6.33 -6.66
C PHE A 119 10.83 5.65 -8.02
N LYS A 120 9.74 5.91 -8.75
CA LYS A 120 9.55 5.37 -10.10
C LYS A 120 10.65 5.79 -11.06
N GLN A 121 11.06 7.06 -11.02
CA GLN A 121 12.15 7.56 -11.86
C GLN A 121 13.47 6.90 -11.49
N ARG A 122 13.82 6.84 -10.20
CA ARG A 122 15.03 6.16 -9.75
C ARG A 122 15.10 4.69 -10.15
N THR A 123 13.99 3.96 -10.06
CA THR A 123 13.91 2.56 -10.53
C THR A 123 14.22 2.45 -12.03
N LYS A 124 13.67 3.35 -12.86
CA LYS A 124 13.98 3.37 -14.30
C LYS A 124 15.43 3.71 -14.59
N ASP A 125 16.00 4.67 -13.85
CA ASP A 125 17.38 5.08 -14.02
C ASP A 125 18.32 3.91 -13.70
N LEU A 126 18.06 3.15 -12.62
CA LEU A 126 18.80 1.93 -12.30
C LEU A 126 18.73 0.89 -13.42
N GLN A 127 17.53 0.57 -13.90
CA GLN A 127 17.35 -0.38 -15.00
C GLN A 127 18.05 0.08 -16.29
N THR A 128 18.12 1.38 -16.53
CA THR A 128 18.80 1.95 -17.69
C THR A 128 20.32 1.84 -17.54
N VAL A 129 20.86 2.16 -16.37
CA VAL A 129 22.28 2.00 -16.06
C VAL A 129 22.70 0.53 -16.16
N ASP A 130 21.88 -0.39 -15.67
CA ASP A 130 22.16 -1.83 -15.78
C ASP A 130 22.24 -2.29 -17.25
N ARG A 131 21.31 -1.82 -18.10
CA ARG A 131 21.34 -2.13 -19.54
C ARG A 131 22.58 -1.57 -20.22
N ILE A 132 22.92 -0.30 -19.96
CA ILE A 132 24.13 0.32 -20.51
C ILE A 132 25.36 -0.47 -20.05
N THR A 133 25.41 -0.89 -18.79
CA THR A 133 26.53 -1.68 -18.24
C THR A 133 26.66 -3.02 -18.97
N VAL A 134 25.56 -3.73 -19.22
CA VAL A 134 25.56 -4.98 -19.98
C VAL A 134 26.01 -4.77 -21.43
N ASP A 135 25.52 -3.73 -22.09
CA ASP A 135 25.88 -3.40 -23.48
C ASP A 135 27.37 -3.06 -23.63
N GLU A 136 27.93 -2.31 -22.68
CA GLU A 136 29.36 -1.96 -22.68
C GLU A 136 30.24 -3.17 -22.36
N LEU A 137 29.83 -4.05 -21.44
CA LEU A 137 30.54 -5.30 -21.15
C LEU A 137 30.54 -6.24 -22.37
N GLY A 138 29.45 -6.29 -23.15
CA GLY A 138 29.37 -7.10 -24.37
C GLY A 138 30.28 -6.61 -25.51
N LYS A 139 30.72 -5.35 -25.49
CA LYS A 139 31.60 -4.76 -26.51
C LYS A 139 33.09 -4.90 -26.18
N GLN A 140 33.46 -5.34 -24.97
CA GLN A 140 34.87 -5.47 -24.61
C GLN A 140 35.48 -6.74 -25.22
N PRO A 141 36.56 -6.63 -26.03
CA PRO A 141 37.27 -7.78 -26.55
C PRO A 141 37.88 -8.58 -25.39
N GLY A 142 37.40 -9.82 -25.19
CA GLY A 142 37.84 -10.73 -24.12
C GLY A 142 36.83 -10.97 -22.99
N ALA A 143 35.68 -10.30 -22.94
CA ALA A 143 34.69 -10.44 -21.87
C ALA A 143 34.05 -11.85 -21.75
N MET A 144 34.03 -12.63 -22.85
CA MET A 144 33.58 -14.03 -22.83
C MET A 144 34.43 -14.93 -21.92
N MET A 145 35.68 -14.58 -21.62
CA MET A 145 36.52 -15.35 -20.68
C MET A 145 36.17 -15.11 -19.21
N TYR A 146 35.62 -13.93 -18.87
CA TYR A 146 35.25 -13.62 -17.48
C TYR A 146 33.89 -14.20 -17.09
N PHE A 147 32.96 -14.37 -18.04
CA PHE A 147 31.67 -15.01 -17.79
C PHE A 147 31.75 -16.54 -17.60
N VAL A 148 32.81 -17.19 -18.09
CA VAL A 148 33.03 -18.65 -17.89
C VAL A 148 33.56 -18.96 -16.47
N TYR A 149 34.03 -17.96 -15.72
CA TYR A 149 34.70 -18.12 -14.42
C TYR A 149 33.96 -17.48 -13.23
N THR A 150 32.65 -17.28 -13.31
CA THR A 150 31.84 -17.00 -12.11
C THR A 150 31.07 -18.26 -11.70
N PRO A 151 31.53 -19.04 -10.71
CA PRO A 151 30.70 -20.07 -10.12
C PRO A 151 29.67 -19.37 -9.23
N GLU A 152 28.39 -19.46 -9.62
CA GLU A 152 27.21 -19.63 -8.75
C GLU A 152 25.94 -19.16 -9.50
N THR A 153 25.62 -19.88 -10.57
CA THR A 153 24.22 -20.29 -10.77
C THR A 153 23.99 -21.52 -9.88
N SER A 154 23.70 -21.32 -8.60
CA SER A 154 23.05 -22.37 -7.82
C SER A 154 21.54 -22.24 -8.02
N ASP A 155 21.02 -23.14 -8.85
CA ASP A 155 19.65 -23.59 -8.83
C ASP A 155 19.18 -23.82 -7.38
N ASN A 156 18.36 -22.92 -6.84
CA ASN A 156 17.55 -23.19 -5.66
C ASN A 156 16.08 -23.41 -6.05
N HIS A 157 15.86 -24.17 -7.12
CA HIS A 157 14.60 -24.86 -7.35
C HIS A 157 14.80 -26.36 -7.12
N LYS A 158 14.04 -26.88 -6.15
CA LYS A 158 13.85 -28.29 -5.73
C LYS A 158 14.75 -28.77 -4.59
N GLN A 159 14.22 -28.66 -3.37
CA GLN A 159 13.86 -29.83 -2.55
C GLN A 159 13.17 -29.37 -1.26
N ILE A 160 11.84 -29.41 -1.26
CA ILE A 160 11.06 -29.70 -0.06
C ILE A 160 10.50 -31.11 -0.28
N ASN A 161 11.05 -32.08 0.45
CA ASN A 161 10.57 -33.45 0.52
C ASN A 161 10.30 -33.78 1.98
N ALA A 162 9.28 -34.62 2.16
CA ALA A 162 8.84 -35.32 3.38
C ALA A 162 7.93 -34.53 4.33
#